data_AF-A0A967XIS6-F1
#
_entry.id   AF-A0A967XIS6-F1
#
_cell.length_a   1.000
_cell.length_b   1.000
_cell.length_c   1.000
_cell.angle_alpha   90.00
_cell.angle_beta   90.00
_cell.angle_gamma   90.00
#
_symmetry.space_group_name_H-M   'P 1'
#
loop_
_entity.id
_entity.type
_entity.pdbx_description
1 polymer ?
#
loop_
_entity_poly.entity_id
_entity_poly.type
_entity_poly.pdbx_seq_one_letter_code
_entity_poly.pdbx_strand_id
1 'polypeptide(L)' 'ETLRERLDREKQLGVDEAVRIARDVADALDYAHRQGVIHRDIKPSNVLLHDGRPVVADFGIAL' A
#
# COMPACT_ATOMS: atom_id res chain seq x y z
N GLU A 1 -7.64 0.13 -9.16
CA GLU A 1 -7.66 -1.26 -8.65
C GLU A 1 -6.83 -1.33 -7.37
N THR A 2 -7.04 -2.32 -6.53
CA THR A 2 -6.18 -2.59 -5.36
C THR A 2 -4.93 -3.38 -5.79
N LEU A 3 -3.89 -3.34 -4.97
CA LEU A 3 -2.72 -4.21 -5.15
C LEU A 3 -3.10 -5.69 -5.05
N ARG A 4 -4.14 -6.03 -4.27
CA ARG A 4 -4.74 -7.38 -4.25
C ARG A 4 -5.25 -7.79 -5.63
N GLU A 5 -6.09 -6.97 -6.26
CA GLU A 5 -6.66 -7.24 -7.58
C GLU A 5 -5.57 -7.41 -8.65
N ARG A 6 -4.50 -6.60 -8.57
CA ARG A 6 -3.33 -6.72 -9.44
C ARG A 6 -2.61 -8.05 -9.25
N LEU A 7 -2.35 -8.44 -7.99
CA LEU A 7 -1.69 -9.71 -7.65
C LEU A 7 -2.53 -10.93 -8.03
N ASP A 8 -3.86 -10.85 -7.94
CA ASP A 8 -4.75 -11.96 -8.32
C ASP A 8 -4.67 -12.24 -9.83
N ARG A 9 -4.54 -11.17 -10.63
CA ARG A 9 -4.39 -11.21 -12.09
C ARG A 9 -3.00 -11.68 -12.54
N GLU A 10 -1.93 -11.13 -11.96
CA GLU A 10 -0.56 -11.37 -12.43
C GLU A 10 0.19 -12.46 -11.67
N LYS A 11 -0.37 -12.94 -10.56
CA LYS A 11 0.20 -13.91 -9.60
C LYS A 11 1.44 -13.43 -8.86
N GLN A 12 2.33 -12.70 -9.53
CA GLN A 12 3.57 -12.19 -8.97
C GLN A 12 4.00 -10.92 -9.71
N LEU A 13 4.51 -9.94 -8.97
CA LEU A 13 5.12 -8.75 -9.53
C LEU A 13 6.60 -9.00 -9.84
N GLY A 14 7.11 -8.30 -10.85
CA GLY A 14 8.55 -8.18 -11.04
C GLY A 14 9.20 -7.52 -9.82
N VAL A 15 10.44 -7.90 -9.50
CA VAL A 15 11.15 -7.41 -8.30
C VAL A 15 11.22 -5.88 -8.29
N ASP A 16 11.55 -5.26 -9.42
CA ASP A 16 11.67 -3.81 -9.53
C ASP A 16 10.35 -3.07 -9.25
N GLU A 17 9.23 -3.66 -9.69
CA GLU A 17 7.90 -3.12 -9.43
C GLU A 17 7.51 -3.30 -7.97
N ALA A 18 7.77 -4.48 -7.40
CA ALA A 18 7.52 -4.75 -5.99
C ALA A 18 8.31 -3.81 -5.08
N VAL A 19 9.58 -3.57 -5.37
CA VAL A 19 10.44 -2.64 -4.62
C VAL A 19 9.94 -1.20 -4.73
N ARG A 20 9.51 -0.77 -5.92
CA ARG A 20 8.96 0.57 -6.14
C ARG A 20 7.70 0.80 -5.31
N ILE A 21 6.76 -0.14 -5.39
CA ILE A 21 5.50 -0.08 -4.63
C ILE A 21 5.78 -0.11 -3.12
N ALA A 22 6.67 -0.99 -2.67
CA ALA A 22 7.03 -1.10 -1.26
C ALA A 22 7.64 0.20 -0.71
N ARG A 23 8.49 0.88 -1.50
CA ARG A 23 9.08 2.17 -1.13
C ARG A 23 8.00 3.24 -0.97
N ASP A 24 7.14 3.41 -1.96
CA ASP A 24 6.09 4.43 -1.94
C ASP A 24 5.08 4.18 -0.79
N VAL A 25 4.75 2.91 -0.50
CA VAL A 25 3.94 2.53 0.66
C VAL A 25 4.66 2.84 1.97
N ALA A 26 5.96 2.55 2.06
CA ALA A 26 6.76 2.87 3.25
C ALA A 26 6.85 4.38 3.50
N ASP A 27 6.99 5.19 2.45
CA ASP A 27 7.01 6.66 2.54
C ASP A 27 5.66 7.20 3.05
N ALA A 28 4.54 6.64 2.57
CA ALA A 28 3.20 6.99 3.07
C ALA A 28 3.01 6.60 4.55
N LEU A 29 3.53 5.45 4.97
CA LEU A 29 3.48 5.01 6.37
C LEU A 29 4.41 5.85 7.26
N ASP A 30 5.62 6.21 6.82
CA ASP A 30 6.52 7.11 7.56
C ASP A 30 5.85 8.46 7.80
N TYR A 31 5.21 9.02 6.77
CA TYR A 31 4.44 10.24 6.90
C TYR A 31 3.33 10.10 7.96
N ALA A 32 2.51 9.04 7.88
CA ALA A 32 1.44 8.80 8.84
C ALA A 32 1.96 8.63 10.28
N HIS A 33 3.06 7.88 10.46
CA HIS A 33 3.68 7.68 11.77
C HIS A 33 4.19 8.99 12.37
N ARG A 34 4.75 9.91 11.57
CA ARG A 34 5.14 11.26 12.03
C ARG A 34 3.95 12.10 12.49
N GLN A 35 2.75 11.80 11.99
CA GLN A 35 1.49 12.42 12.45
C GLN A 35 0.86 11.68 13.64
N GLY A 36 1.53 10.66 14.21
CA GLY A 36 1.00 9.85 15.32
C GLY A 36 -0.07 8.84 14.91
N VAL A 37 -0.25 8.61 13.60
CA VAL A 37 -1.25 7.66 13.08
C VAL A 37 -0.58 6.32 12.79
N ILE A 38 -1.13 5.24 13.34
CA ILE A 38 -0.69 3.87 13.06
C ILE A 38 -1.74 3.17 12.20
N HIS A 39 -1.35 2.63 11.05
CA HIS A 39 -2.28 1.98 10.12
C HIS A 39 -2.93 0.70 10.67
N ARG A 40 -2.13 -0.14 11.36
CA ARG A 40 -2.50 -1.44 12.00
C ARG A 40 -2.95 -2.57 11.08
N ASP A 41 -3.52 -2.29 9.91
CA ASP A 41 -4.03 -3.31 8.99
C ASP A 41 -3.41 -3.22 7.60
N ILE A 42 -2.07 -3.08 7.52
CA ILE A 42 -1.40 -2.94 6.22
C ILE A 42 -1.40 -4.26 5.44
N LYS A 43 -2.01 -4.27 4.26
CA LYS A 43 -2.14 -5.44 3.38
C LYS A 43 -2.49 -5.01 1.93
N PRO A 44 -2.32 -5.89 0.92
CA PRO A 44 -2.55 -5.52 -0.48
C PRO A 44 -3.95 -4.98 -0.82
N SER A 45 -5.00 -5.38 -0.09
CA SER A 45 -6.35 -4.84 -0.33
C SER A 45 -6.49 -3.37 0.08
N ASN A 46 -5.62 -2.89 0.97
CA ASN A 46 -5.63 -1.53 1.51
C ASN A 46 -4.61 -0.62 0.79
N VAL A 47 -4.07 -1.09 -0.34
CA VAL A 47 -3.19 -0.31 -1.22
C VAL A 47 -3.89 -0.15 -2.55
N LEU A 48 -4.34 1.07 -2.84
CA LEU A 48 -4.96 1.44 -4.12
C LEU A 48 -3.89 1.82 -5.13
N LEU A 49 -3.97 1.29 -6.34
CA LEU A 49 -3.12 1.69 -7.45
C LEU A 49 -3.85 2.76 -8.28
N HIS A 50 -3.32 3.99 -8.26
CA HIS A 50 -3.82 5.12 -9.03
C HIS A 50 -2.70 5.66 -9.93
N ASP A 51 -2.90 5.60 -11.24
CA ASP A 51 -1.90 5.99 -12.26
C ASP A 51 -0.49 5.39 -12.00
N GLY A 52 -0.46 4.11 -11.60
CA GLY A 52 0.78 3.37 -11.32
C GLY A 52 1.45 3.73 -10.00
N ARG A 53 0.84 4.60 -9.17
CA ARG A 53 1.32 4.95 -7.83
C ARG A 53 0.45 4.30 -6.75
N PRO A 54 1.06 3.72 -5.69
CA PRO A 54 0.29 3.18 -4.58
C PRO A 54 -0.19 4.30 -3.65
N VAL A 55 -1.42 4.18 -3.20
CA VAL A 55 -2.07 5.02 -2.19
C VAL A 55 -2.51 4.11 -1.06
N VAL A 56 -2.06 4.38 0.17
CA VAL A 56 -2.45 3.62 1.36
C VAL A 56 -3.82 4.11 1.83
N ALA A 57 -4.78 3.20 1.95
CA ALA A 57 -6.18 3.47 2.32
C ALA A 57 -6.59 2.65 3.55
N ASP A 58 -7.79 2.90 4.08
CA ASP A 58 -8.35 2.16 5.23
C ASP A 58 -7.44 2.13 6.46
N PHE A 59 -6.93 3.30 6.84
CA PHE A 59 -6.30 3.48 8.14
C PHE A 59 -7.29 3.03 9.21
N GLY A 60 -6.94 1.99 9.97
CA GLY A 60 -7.83 1.36 10.94
C GLY A 60 -8.23 2.34 12.03
N ILE A 61 -9.34 3.05 11.85
CA ILE A 61 -9.94 3.95 12.85
C ILE A 61 -10.70 3.18 13.93
N ALA A 62 -10.39 1.89 14.13
CA ALA A 62 -10.93 1.11 15.24
C ALA A 62 -10.24 1.56 16.54
N LEU A 63 -10.91 2.49 17.22
CA LEU A 63 -10.69 2.88 18.61
C LEU A 63 -10.83 1.67 19.54
#